data_AF-A0A150J4R9-F1
#
_entry.id   AF-A0A150J4R9-F1
#
_cell.length_a   1.000
_cell.length_b   1.000
_cell.length_c   1.000
_cell.angle_alpha   90.00
_cell.angle_beta   90.00
_cell.angle_gamma   90.00
#
_symmetry.space_group_name_H-M   'P 1'
#
loop_
_entity.id
_entity.type
_entity.pdbx_description
1 polymer ?
#
loop_
_entity_poly.entity_id
_entity_poly.type
_entity_poly.pdbx_seq_one_letter_code
_entity_poly.pdbx_strand_id
1 'polypeptide(L)'
;MSEIKETVKDLEKVVDTKEKLKELSPYKFYNNMKDADLMDELFKRGIDIPVDEHNKLVRPIAIKKVIKWDDAARPLNSYRKMKVIFHRSGREGEAPYVFLSLNGVAYQIPYEKEVELPEPVIRGCADNAVTTEYEFTGINDKGSATYNERVVRACPYTFLGYVED
;
A
#
# COMPACT_ATOMS: atom_id res chain seq x y z
N MET A 1 -38.18 8.72 27.83
CA MET A 1 -36.76 9.12 27.60
C MET A 1 -35.75 7.99 27.83
N SER A 2 -36.14 6.79 28.29
CA SER A 2 -35.20 5.65 28.49
C SER A 2 -34.97 4.82 27.22
N GLU A 3 -36.00 4.53 26.43
CA GLU A 3 -35.88 3.68 25.22
C GLU A 3 -35.00 4.26 24.10
N ILE A 4 -34.95 5.60 23.99
CA ILE A 4 -34.12 6.29 22.98
C ILE A 4 -32.63 6.17 23.32
N LYS A 5 -32.25 6.08 24.60
CA LYS A 5 -30.84 5.99 25.00
C LYS A 5 -30.26 4.60 24.76
N GLU A 6 -31.08 3.57 24.88
CA GLU A 6 -30.67 2.17 24.67
C GLU A 6 -30.47 1.89 23.17
N THR A 7 -31.39 2.38 22.33
CA THR A 7 -31.29 2.29 20.86
C THR A 7 -30.09 3.05 20.29
N VAL A 8 -29.74 4.22 20.82
CA VAL A 8 -28.54 4.97 20.37
C VAL A 8 -27.26 4.21 20.72
N LYS A 9 -27.18 3.62 21.91
CA LYS A 9 -26.00 2.88 22.38
C LYS A 9 -25.76 1.59 21.57
N ASP A 10 -26.83 0.94 21.12
CA ASP A 10 -26.74 -0.24 20.27
C ASP A 10 -26.35 0.13 18.83
N LEU A 11 -26.81 1.28 18.32
CA LEU A 11 -26.39 1.82 17.03
C LEU A 11 -24.89 2.18 17.03
N GLU A 12 -24.40 2.83 18.08
CA GLU A 12 -22.97 3.17 18.24
C GLU A 12 -22.08 1.93 18.21
N LYS A 13 -22.46 0.87 18.92
CA LYS A 13 -21.73 -0.42 18.90
C LYS A 13 -21.70 -1.05 17.51
N VAL A 14 -22.80 -1.01 16.77
CA VAL A 14 -22.88 -1.57 15.42
C VAL A 14 -22.01 -0.78 14.44
N VAL A 15 -21.95 0.54 14.57
CA VAL A 15 -21.08 1.41 13.75
C VAL A 15 -19.60 1.10 14.04
N ASP A 16 -19.21 1.06 15.32
CA ASP A 16 -17.83 0.73 15.73
C ASP A 16 -17.41 -0.66 15.22
N THR A 17 -18.32 -1.64 15.26
CA THR A 17 -18.04 -3.00 14.75
C THR A 17 -17.85 -3.00 13.22
N LYS A 18 -18.61 -2.20 12.48
CA LYS A 18 -18.49 -2.09 11.02
C LYS A 18 -17.22 -1.37 10.59
N GLU A 19 -16.85 -0.31 11.28
CA GLU A 19 -15.60 0.41 11.03
C GLU A 19 -14.38 -0.48 11.32
N LYS A 20 -14.38 -1.20 12.44
CA LYS A 20 -13.34 -2.21 12.73
C LYS A 20 -13.26 -3.31 11.66
N LEU A 21 -14.39 -3.81 11.17
CA LEU A 21 -14.40 -4.79 10.08
C LEU A 21 -13.85 -4.24 8.77
N LYS A 22 -14.16 -2.97 8.47
CA LYS A 22 -13.60 -2.25 7.32
C LYS A 22 -12.08 -2.09 7.47
N GLU A 23 -11.57 -1.86 8.67
CA GLU A 23 -10.12 -1.74 8.91
C GLU A 23 -9.37 -3.07 8.85
N LEU A 24 -9.93 -4.13 9.46
CA LEU A 24 -9.33 -5.47 9.53
C LEU A 24 -9.41 -6.23 8.21
N SER A 25 -10.49 -6.06 7.45
CA SER A 25 -10.69 -6.74 6.16
C SER A 25 -11.51 -5.89 5.19
N PRO A 26 -10.90 -4.84 4.58
CA PRO A 26 -11.58 -3.93 3.67
C PRO A 26 -12.28 -4.66 2.52
N TYR A 27 -11.61 -5.67 1.95
CA TYR A 27 -12.15 -6.47 0.85
C TYR A 27 -13.42 -7.22 1.26
N LYS A 28 -13.42 -7.89 2.41
CA LYS A 28 -14.58 -8.65 2.89
C LYS A 28 -15.74 -7.72 3.25
N PHE A 29 -15.44 -6.54 3.81
CA PHE A 29 -16.43 -5.51 4.10
C PHE A 29 -17.15 -5.04 2.83
N TYR A 30 -16.40 -4.60 1.81
CA TYR A 30 -16.99 -4.11 0.56
C TYR A 30 -17.65 -5.20 -0.27
N ASN A 31 -17.13 -6.43 -0.23
CA ASN A 31 -17.73 -7.55 -0.94
C ASN A 31 -19.12 -7.93 -0.40
N ASN A 32 -19.41 -7.60 0.86
CA ASN A 32 -20.71 -7.84 1.49
C ASN A 32 -21.74 -6.70 1.26
N MET A 33 -21.32 -5.57 0.67
CA MET A 33 -22.23 -4.46 0.32
C MET A 33 -23.07 -4.78 -0.93
N LYS A 34 -24.27 -4.20 -1.02
CA LYS A 34 -25.08 -4.28 -2.24
C LYS A 34 -24.44 -3.43 -3.35
N ASP A 35 -24.79 -3.70 -4.60
CA ASP A 35 -24.26 -2.94 -5.74
C ASP A 35 -24.58 -1.44 -5.64
N ALA A 36 -25.80 -1.10 -5.19
CA ALA A 36 -26.22 0.30 -4.99
C ALA A 36 -25.34 1.00 -3.94
N ASP A 37 -25.10 0.35 -2.79
CA ASP A 37 -24.26 0.90 -1.73
C ASP A 37 -22.81 1.10 -2.22
N LEU A 38 -22.29 0.14 -3.01
CA LEU A 38 -20.93 0.23 -3.56
C LEU A 38 -20.80 1.33 -4.62
N MET A 39 -21.83 1.55 -5.44
CA MET A 39 -21.90 2.67 -6.38
C MET A 39 -21.94 4.02 -5.64
N ASP A 40 -22.73 4.13 -4.58
CA ASP A 40 -22.79 5.33 -3.74
C ASP A 40 -21.42 5.64 -3.12
N GLU A 41 -20.71 4.62 -2.62
CA GLU A 41 -19.37 4.79 -2.06
C GLU A 41 -18.35 5.28 -3.10
N LEU A 42 -18.43 4.80 -4.36
CA LEU A 42 -17.61 5.29 -5.47
C LEU A 42 -17.95 6.74 -5.81
N PHE A 43 -19.25 7.05 -5.93
CA PHE A 43 -19.74 8.38 -6.29
C PHE A 43 -19.36 9.44 -5.26
N LYS A 44 -19.55 9.16 -3.96
CA LYS A 44 -19.16 10.07 -2.85
C LYS A 44 -17.68 10.42 -2.87
N ARG A 45 -16.83 9.51 -3.34
CA ARG A 45 -15.37 9.68 -3.43
C ARG A 45 -14.90 10.26 -4.76
N GLY A 46 -15.82 10.56 -5.69
CA GLY A 46 -15.49 11.03 -7.04
C GLY A 46 -14.75 10.00 -7.90
N ILE A 47 -14.92 8.71 -7.60
CA ILE A 47 -14.30 7.60 -8.34
C ILE A 47 -15.24 7.19 -9.46
N ASP A 48 -14.70 6.92 -10.65
CA ASP A 48 -15.49 6.44 -11.78
C ASP A 48 -16.09 5.04 -11.50
N ILE A 49 -17.38 4.88 -11.83
CA ILE A 49 -18.13 3.65 -11.58
C ILE A 49 -17.81 2.65 -12.71
N PRO A 50 -17.10 1.54 -12.42
CA PRO A 50 -16.75 0.59 -13.46
C PRO A 50 -17.96 -0.28 -13.80
N VAL A 51 -18.55 -0.07 -14.96
CA VAL A 51 -19.66 -0.87 -15.49
C VAL A 51 -19.21 -1.73 -16.67
N ASP A 52 -19.88 -2.86 -16.87
CA ASP A 52 -19.70 -3.72 -18.04
C ASP A 52 -20.50 -3.19 -19.25
N GLU A 53 -20.43 -3.91 -20.37
CA GLU A 53 -21.15 -3.61 -21.61
C GLU A 53 -22.69 -3.64 -21.45
N HIS A 54 -23.19 -4.24 -20.37
CA HIS A 54 -24.60 -4.32 -20.01
C HIS A 54 -25.01 -3.31 -18.93
N ASN A 55 -24.14 -2.33 -18.65
CA ASN A 55 -24.33 -1.31 -17.63
C ASN A 55 -24.49 -1.87 -16.19
N LYS A 56 -23.91 -3.05 -15.93
CA LYS A 56 -23.84 -3.66 -14.60
C LYS A 56 -22.51 -3.38 -13.94
N LEU A 57 -22.51 -3.24 -12.62
CA LEU A 57 -21.30 -2.96 -11.85
C LEU A 57 -20.30 -4.10 -11.95
N VAL A 58 -19.06 -3.79 -12.35
CA VAL A 58 -17.95 -4.73 -12.26
C VAL A 58 -17.41 -4.72 -10.83
N ARG A 59 -18.07 -5.47 -9.94
CA ARG A 59 -17.79 -5.50 -8.49
C ARG A 59 -16.31 -5.66 -8.14
N PRO A 60 -15.53 -6.60 -8.73
CA PRO A 60 -14.12 -6.76 -8.37
C PRO A 60 -13.29 -5.50 -8.62
N ILE A 61 -13.57 -4.79 -9.72
CA ILE A 61 -12.87 -3.55 -10.06
C ILE A 61 -13.33 -2.42 -9.14
N ALA A 62 -14.64 -2.30 -8.90
CA ALA A 62 -15.23 -1.32 -7.98
C ALA A 62 -14.62 -1.43 -6.58
N ILE A 63 -14.62 -2.64 -6.00
CA ILE A 63 -14.05 -2.91 -4.67
C ILE A 63 -12.57 -2.52 -4.64
N LYS A 64 -11.79 -2.91 -5.65
CA LYS A 64 -10.35 -2.57 -5.72
C LYS A 64 -10.12 -1.06 -5.77
N LYS A 65 -10.97 -0.31 -6.48
CA LYS A 65 -10.87 1.15 -6.55
C LYS A 65 -11.21 1.81 -5.21
N VAL A 66 -12.28 1.39 -4.54
CA VAL A 66 -12.65 1.93 -3.22
C VAL A 66 -11.57 1.63 -2.19
N ILE A 67 -11.05 0.40 -2.15
CA ILE A 67 -9.94 0.04 -1.24
C ILE A 67 -8.71 0.90 -1.53
N LYS A 68 -8.31 1.03 -2.79
CA LYS A 68 -7.17 1.86 -3.17
C LYS A 68 -7.34 3.32 -2.74
N TRP A 69 -8.56 3.85 -2.85
CA TRP A 69 -8.86 5.21 -2.41
C TRP A 69 -8.80 5.34 -0.89
N ASP A 70 -9.41 4.40 -0.15
CA ASP A 70 -9.39 4.40 1.31
C ASP A 70 -7.95 4.24 1.84
N ASP A 71 -7.14 3.37 1.24
CA ASP A 71 -5.72 3.20 1.59
C ASP A 71 -4.92 4.49 1.33
N ALA A 72 -5.27 5.23 0.27
CA ALA A 72 -4.68 6.52 -0.05
C ALA A 72 -5.11 7.62 0.92
N ALA A 73 -6.36 7.59 1.39
CA ALA A 73 -6.92 8.54 2.33
C ALA A 73 -6.55 8.23 3.79
N ARG A 74 -6.15 6.99 4.11
CA ARG A 74 -5.82 6.57 5.46
C ARG A 74 -4.57 7.31 5.94
N PRO A 75 -4.62 8.00 7.10
CA PRO A 75 -3.46 8.70 7.63
C PRO A 75 -2.35 7.69 7.92
N LEU A 76 -1.14 7.97 7.45
CA LEU A 76 0.00 7.04 7.55
C LEU A 76 0.34 6.65 9.01
N ASN A 77 -0.03 7.49 9.97
CA ASN A 77 0.14 7.24 11.40
C ASN A 77 -0.75 6.12 11.97
N SER A 78 -1.79 5.70 11.25
CA SER A 78 -2.69 4.61 11.67
C SER A 78 -2.20 3.22 11.27
N TYR A 79 -1.16 3.13 10.46
CA TYR A 79 -0.58 1.84 10.09
C TYR A 79 0.44 1.39 11.12
N ARG A 80 0.52 0.08 11.31
CA ARG A 80 1.57 -0.55 12.11
C ARG A 80 2.94 -0.06 11.63
N LYS A 81 3.79 0.32 12.58
CA LYS A 81 5.16 0.75 12.28
C LYS A 81 6.10 -0.45 12.32
N MET A 82 7.06 -0.44 11.41
CA MET A 82 8.17 -1.37 11.36
C MET A 82 9.45 -0.62 11.70
N LYS A 83 10.29 -1.27 12.50
CA LYS A 83 11.64 -0.82 12.81
C LYS A 83 12.61 -1.46 11.82
N VAL A 84 13.37 -0.65 11.10
CA VAL A 84 14.29 -1.10 10.05
C VAL A 84 15.61 -0.31 10.06
N ILE A 85 16.65 -0.89 9.45
CA ILE A 85 17.89 -0.19 9.10
C ILE A 85 18.05 -0.27 7.60
N PHE A 86 18.16 0.87 6.91
CA PHE A 86 18.48 0.90 5.48
C PHE A 86 19.99 0.86 5.28
N HIS A 87 20.43 0.02 4.35
CA HIS A 87 21.84 -0.14 4.00
C HIS A 87 22.15 0.57 2.69
N ARG A 88 23.41 0.99 2.55
CA ARG A 88 23.89 1.49 1.26
C ARG A 88 23.88 0.38 0.23
N SER A 89 23.40 0.69 -0.98
CA SER A 89 23.45 -0.26 -2.11
C SER A 89 24.86 -0.42 -2.66
N GLY A 90 25.77 0.51 -2.35
CA GLY A 90 27.16 0.49 -2.81
C GLY A 90 27.32 1.00 -4.25
N ARG A 91 26.28 1.61 -4.83
CA ARG A 91 26.32 2.20 -6.17
C ARG A 91 27.03 3.55 -6.18
N GLU A 92 27.80 3.80 -7.22
CA GLU A 92 28.38 5.12 -7.47
C GLU A 92 27.28 6.17 -7.68
N GLY A 93 27.42 7.33 -7.02
CA GLY A 93 26.42 8.42 -7.09
C GLY A 93 25.21 8.25 -6.19
N GLU A 94 25.21 7.29 -5.26
CA GLU A 94 24.13 7.12 -4.28
C GLU A 94 23.95 8.38 -3.42
N ALA A 95 22.70 8.87 -3.35
CA ALA A 95 22.33 10.01 -2.51
C ALA A 95 22.64 9.71 -1.02
N PRO A 96 22.86 10.72 -0.17
CA PRO A 96 23.18 10.49 1.24
C PRO A 96 22.02 9.92 2.08
N TYR A 97 20.81 9.83 1.52
CA TYR A 97 19.58 9.35 2.16
C TYR A 97 18.78 8.47 1.20
N VAL A 98 17.96 7.57 1.76
CA VAL A 98 16.87 6.92 1.01
C VAL A 98 15.69 7.87 0.96
N PHE A 99 15.15 8.09 -0.23
CA PHE A 99 13.93 8.86 -0.44
C PHE A 99 12.80 7.92 -0.83
N LEU A 100 11.81 7.76 0.04
CA LEU A 100 10.59 7.00 -0.24
C LEU A 100 9.39 7.95 -0.22
N SER A 101 8.41 7.71 -1.08
CA SER A 101 7.16 8.48 -1.07
C SER A 101 5.98 7.55 -1.23
N LEU A 102 4.99 7.73 -0.36
CA LEU A 102 3.74 7.00 -0.42
C LEU A 102 2.59 8.00 -0.28
N ASN A 103 1.68 7.99 -1.26
CA ASN A 103 0.48 8.84 -1.29
C ASN A 103 0.77 10.34 -1.04
N GLY A 104 1.86 10.85 -1.61
CA GLY A 104 2.24 12.27 -1.50
C GLY A 104 3.02 12.63 -0.24
N VAL A 105 3.22 11.70 0.69
CA VAL A 105 4.08 11.89 1.87
C VAL A 105 5.47 11.35 1.56
N ALA A 106 6.46 12.24 1.57
CA ALA A 106 7.86 11.91 1.33
C ALA A 106 8.61 11.68 2.66
N TYR A 107 9.48 10.68 2.65
CA TYR A 107 10.36 10.29 3.74
C TYR A 107 11.80 10.45 3.29
N GLN A 108 12.60 11.15 4.08
CA GLN A 108 14.04 11.23 3.93
C GLN A 108 14.68 10.43 5.06
N ILE A 109 15.30 9.31 4.71
CA ILE A 109 15.71 8.28 5.67
C ILE A 109 17.24 8.16 5.64
N PRO A 110 17.94 8.34 6.78
CA PRO A 110 19.39 8.15 6.85
C PRO A 110 19.77 6.66 6.73
N TYR A 111 20.86 6.38 6.03
CA TYR A 111 21.46 5.04 6.01
C TYR A 111 22.10 4.67 7.35
N GLU A 112 22.17 3.36 7.61
CA GLU A 112 22.83 2.73 8.76
C GLU A 112 22.33 3.23 10.12
N LYS A 113 21.08 3.74 10.16
CA LYS A 113 20.40 4.13 11.38
C LYS A 113 19.08 3.39 11.49
N GLU A 114 18.71 3.07 12.72
CA GLU A 114 17.39 2.55 13.02
C GLU A 114 16.34 3.63 12.80
N VAL A 115 15.31 3.29 12.04
CA VAL A 115 14.16 4.16 11.78
C VAL A 115 12.87 3.38 11.94
N GLU A 116 11.82 4.10 12.30
CA GLU A 116 10.46 3.58 12.40
C GLU A 116 9.63 4.18 11.28
N LEU A 117 9.08 3.32 10.43
CA LEU A 117 8.26 3.74 9.30
C LEU A 117 6.98 2.92 9.23
N PRO A 118 5.88 3.50 8.71
CA PRO A 118 4.69 2.73 8.42
C PRO A 118 4.99 1.53 7.51
N GLU A 119 4.44 0.36 7.84
CA GLU A 119 4.63 -0.88 7.07
C GLU A 119 4.39 -0.71 5.56
N PRO A 120 3.35 0.03 5.09
CA PRO A 120 3.14 0.27 3.67
C PRO A 120 4.28 1.02 2.97
N VAL A 121 5.05 1.86 3.68
CA VAL A 121 6.19 2.57 3.08
C VAL A 121 7.31 1.58 2.78
N ILE A 122 7.56 0.63 3.67
CA ILE A 122 8.61 -0.38 3.48
C ILE A 122 8.17 -1.44 2.46
N ARG A 123 7.00 -2.06 2.68
CA ARG A 123 6.50 -3.14 1.83
C ARG A 123 6.01 -2.65 0.45
N GLY A 124 5.49 -1.43 0.38
CA GLY A 124 4.95 -0.84 -0.84
C GLY A 124 5.99 -0.09 -1.67
N CYS A 125 6.96 0.59 -1.03
CA CYS A 125 7.97 1.35 -1.75
C CYS A 125 9.32 0.62 -1.77
N ALA A 126 9.90 0.30 -0.61
CA ALA A 126 11.26 -0.25 -0.56
C ALA A 126 11.38 -1.66 -1.17
N ASP A 127 10.44 -2.57 -0.85
CA ASP A 127 10.45 -3.93 -1.42
C ASP A 127 10.26 -3.95 -2.95
N ASN A 128 9.56 -2.95 -3.50
CA ASN A 128 9.33 -2.82 -4.94
C ASN A 128 10.41 -1.99 -5.65
N ALA A 129 11.30 -1.33 -4.91
CA ALA A 129 12.39 -0.53 -5.45
C ALA A 129 13.55 -1.44 -5.87
N VAL A 130 13.49 -1.93 -7.12
CA VAL A 130 14.51 -2.77 -7.74
C VAL A 130 15.07 -2.13 -8.99
N THR A 131 16.29 -2.50 -9.34
CA THR A 131 16.95 -2.09 -10.57
C THR A 131 17.58 -3.32 -11.20
N THR A 132 17.46 -3.43 -12.52
CA THR A 132 18.11 -4.50 -13.29
C THR A 132 19.46 -4.00 -13.77
N GLU A 133 20.51 -4.73 -13.42
CA GLU A 133 21.86 -4.52 -13.94
C GLU A 133 22.12 -5.53 -15.06
N TYR A 134 22.75 -5.06 -16.13
CA TYR A 134 23.11 -5.86 -17.31
C TYR A 134 24.62 -5.99 -17.37
N GLU A 135 25.13 -7.21 -17.19
CA GLU A 135 26.56 -7.50 -17.26
C GLU A 135 26.87 -8.16 -18.61
N PHE A 136 27.78 -7.58 -19.39
CA PHE A 136 28.18 -8.15 -20.68
C PHE A 136 28.92 -9.48 -20.49
N THR A 137 28.40 -10.55 -21.08
CA THR A 137 28.96 -11.91 -20.94
C THR A 137 29.73 -12.39 -22.15
N GLY A 138 29.66 -11.68 -23.27
CA GLY A 138 30.33 -12.05 -24.51
C GLY A 138 29.45 -11.87 -25.73
N ILE A 139 29.89 -12.42 -26.85
CA ILE A 139 29.18 -12.39 -28.13
C ILE A 139 28.78 -13.81 -28.46
N ASN A 140 27.51 -14.04 -28.80
CA ASN A 140 27.03 -15.35 -29.20
C ASN A 140 27.51 -15.74 -30.61
N ASP A 141 27.28 -16.99 -31.00
CA ASP A 141 27.68 -17.54 -32.31
C ASP A 141 27.08 -16.80 -33.52
N LYS A 142 26.07 -15.94 -33.29
CA LYS A 142 25.41 -15.11 -34.30
C LYS A 142 25.94 -13.67 -34.32
N GLY A 143 27.01 -13.36 -33.60
CA GLY A 143 27.61 -12.04 -33.54
C GLY A 143 26.86 -11.01 -32.68
N SER A 144 25.86 -11.44 -31.90
CA SER A 144 25.10 -10.54 -31.02
C SER A 144 25.67 -10.54 -29.61
N ALA A 145 25.72 -9.37 -28.97
CA ALA A 145 26.09 -9.23 -27.58
C ALA A 145 25.12 -9.99 -26.66
N THR A 146 25.67 -10.69 -25.68
CA THR A 146 24.94 -11.38 -24.62
C THR A 146 25.19 -10.66 -23.30
N TYR A 147 24.13 -10.59 -22.49
CA TYR A 147 24.17 -9.95 -21.19
C TYR A 147 23.53 -10.88 -20.17
N ASN A 148 24.09 -10.93 -18.97
CA ASN A 148 23.44 -11.47 -17.79
C ASN A 148 22.62 -10.38 -17.12
N GLU A 149 21.35 -10.69 -16.81
CA GLU A 149 20.49 -9.81 -16.04
C GLU A 149 20.57 -10.15 -14.56
N ARG A 150 20.84 -9.14 -13.72
CA ARG A 150 20.81 -9.26 -12.27
C ARG A 150 19.86 -8.23 -11.68
N VAL A 151 18.86 -8.70 -10.94
CA VAL A 151 17.96 -7.82 -10.19
C VAL A 151 18.60 -7.47 -8.85
N VAL A 152 18.79 -6.18 -8.61
CA VAL A 152 19.40 -5.64 -7.40
C VAL A 152 18.40 -4.71 -6.70
N ARG A 153 18.25 -4.85 -5.39
CA ARG A 153 17.39 -3.96 -4.59
C ARG A 153 18.04 -2.58 -4.50
N ALA A 154 17.29 -1.54 -4.86
CA ALA A 154 17.76 -0.16 -4.78
C ALA A 154 17.81 0.35 -3.32
N CYS A 155 16.93 -0.16 -2.47
CA CYS A 155 16.85 0.23 -1.05
C CYS A 155 16.93 -1.01 -0.15
N PRO A 156 18.11 -1.66 -0.04
CA PRO A 156 18.26 -2.80 0.85
C PRO A 156 18.06 -2.37 2.31
N TYR A 157 17.38 -3.20 3.10
CA TYR A 157 17.14 -2.93 4.51
C TYR A 157 17.11 -4.22 5.33
N THR A 158 17.41 -4.09 6.62
CA THR A 158 17.22 -5.14 7.62
C THR A 158 15.98 -4.82 8.46
N PHE A 159 15.09 -5.81 8.60
CA PHE A 159 13.92 -5.72 9.49
C PHE A 159 14.32 -6.10 10.92
N LEU A 160 14.05 -5.19 11.87
CA LEU A 160 14.37 -5.40 13.29
C LEU A 160 13.17 -5.85 14.11
N GLY A 161 11.96 -5.54 13.67
CA GLY A 161 10.74 -5.87 14.39
C GLY A 161 9.62 -4.89 14.11
N TYR A 162 8.44 -5.21 14.60
CA TYR A 162 7.33 -4.27 14.63
C TYR A 162 7.40 -3.43 15.89
N VAL A 163 7.00 -2.17 15.78
CA VAL A 163 6.82 -1.30 16.96
C VAL A 163 5.47 -1.64 17.56
N GLU A 164 5.44 -2.01 18.84
CA GLU A 164 4.21 -2.14 19.62
C GLU A 164 3.83 -0.76 20.15
N ASP A 165 2.57 -0.38 19.99
CA ASP A 165 2.02 0.90 20.50
C ASP A 165 1.85 0.89 22.03
#